data_AF-A0A959CN02-F1
#
_entry.id   AF-A0A959CN02-F1
#
_cell.length_a   1.000
_cell.length_b   1.000
_cell.length_c   1.000
_cell.angle_alpha   90.00
_cell.angle_beta   90.00
_cell.angle_gamma   90.00
#
_symmetry.space_group_name_H-M   'P 1'
#
loop_
_entity.id
_entity.type
_entity.pdbx_description
1 polymer ?
#
loop_
_entity_poly.entity_id
_entity_poly.type
_entity_poly.pdbx_seq_one_letter_code
_entity_poly.pdbx_strand_id
1 'polypeptide(L)'
;MRAGPFVLFPIIAFLLFLACNKREIEDTRIEDYGYGYFPLEVGRAWEYEVDSIIYDPAVGGTAADSFRTFIREVVADTLLDNTGEVLYRVERYYRRNDTLPWQVERVLTLSRDEQ
;
A
#
# COMPACT_ATOMS: atom_id res chain seq x y z
N MET A 1 -24.68 17.69 59.40
CA MET A 1 -25.42 18.68 58.59
C MET A 1 -25.90 17.98 57.33
N ARG A 2 -27.21 17.74 57.19
CA ARG A 2 -27.79 17.10 55.99
C ARG A 2 -28.03 18.19 54.95
N ALA A 3 -27.25 18.20 53.87
CA ALA A 3 -27.52 19.09 52.74
C ALA A 3 -28.90 18.72 52.15
N GLY A 4 -29.83 19.68 52.14
CA GLY A 4 -31.17 19.48 51.59
C GLY A 4 -31.13 19.34 50.06
N PRO A 5 -32.18 18.75 49.44
CA PRO A 5 -32.23 18.47 48.00
C PRO A 5 -32.07 19.73 47.12
N PHE A 6 -32.29 20.92 47.68
CA PHE A 6 -32.13 22.21 47.01
C PHE A 6 -30.66 22.60 46.71
N VAL A 7 -29.69 22.06 47.45
CA VAL A 7 -28.25 22.36 47.25
C VAL A 7 -27.60 21.41 46.22
N LEU A 8 -28.18 20.21 46.05
CA LEU A 8 -27.73 19.22 45.06
C LEU A 8 -28.01 19.66 43.61
N PHE A 9 -29.14 20.33 43.38
CA PHE A 9 -29.56 20.77 42.04
C PHE A 9 -28.56 21.73 41.35
N PRO A 10 -28.05 22.82 42.00
CA PRO A 10 -27.07 23.70 41.37
C PRO A 10 -25.70 23.05 41.16
N ILE A 11 -25.30 22.11 42.03
CA ILE A 11 -24.04 21.37 41.89
C ILE A 11 -24.10 20.44 40.67
N ILE A 12 -25.23 19.74 40.50
CA ILE A 12 -25.47 18.89 39.33
C ILE A 12 -25.48 19.73 38.05
N ALA A 13 -26.14 20.89 38.07
CA ALA A 13 -26.15 21.80 36.92
C ALA A 13 -24.72 22.27 36.55
N PHE A 14 -23.90 22.64 37.54
CA PHE A 14 -22.52 23.07 37.31
C PHE A 14 -21.64 21.94 36.75
N LEU A 15 -21.81 20.71 37.22
CA LEU A 15 -21.11 19.53 36.69
C LEU A 15 -21.53 19.21 35.24
N LEU A 16 -22.78 19.44 34.87
CA LEU A 16 -23.27 19.28 33.49
C LEU A 16 -22.67 20.33 32.54
N PHE A 17 -22.43 21.55 33.00
CA PHE A 17 -21.73 22.57 32.20
C PHE A 17 -20.26 22.22 31.95
N LEU A 18 -19.59 21.56 32.91
CA LEU A 18 -18.20 21.09 32.76
C LEU A 18 -18.05 19.86 31.87
N ALA A 19 -19.14 19.11 31.64
CA ALA A 19 -19.12 17.90 30.80
C ALA A 19 -19.19 18.19 29.28
N CYS A 20 -19.40 19.46 28.89
CA CYS A 20 -19.41 19.87 27.49
C CYS A 20 -17.97 20.04 26.98
N ASN A 21 -17.31 18.92 26.67
CA ASN A 21 -16.02 18.93 26.01
C ASN A 21 -16.19 18.83 24.49
N LYS A 22 -15.37 19.54 23.71
CA LYS A 22 -15.40 19.41 22.25
C LYS A 22 -15.04 17.96 21.91
N ARG A 23 -15.84 17.31 21.08
CA ARG A 23 -15.46 16.04 20.47
C ARG A 23 -14.30 16.33 19.53
N GLU A 24 -13.09 15.98 19.92
CA GLU A 24 -11.98 15.88 18.98
C GLU A 24 -12.27 14.67 18.09
N ILE A 25 -12.62 14.93 16.84
CA ILE A 25 -12.65 13.91 15.80
C ILE A 25 -11.21 13.83 15.33
N GLU A 26 -10.58 12.67 15.49
CA GLU A 26 -9.27 12.41 14.90
C GLU A 26 -9.36 12.69 13.41
N ASP A 27 -8.43 13.49 12.89
CA ASP A 27 -8.41 13.81 11.46
C ASP A 27 -8.08 12.52 10.71
N THR A 28 -9.07 11.98 10.00
CA THR A 28 -8.90 10.75 9.20
C THR A 28 -8.19 11.01 7.87
N ARG A 29 -7.74 12.25 7.61
CA ARG A 29 -7.01 12.60 6.38
C ARG A 29 -5.61 11.99 6.43
N ILE A 30 -5.32 11.15 5.44
CA ILE A 30 -3.97 10.62 5.22
C ILE A 30 -3.12 11.75 4.62
N GLU A 31 -2.07 12.18 5.33
CA GLU A 31 -1.16 13.21 4.83
C GLU A 31 -0.07 12.64 3.90
N ASP A 32 0.29 11.37 4.07
CA ASP A 32 1.30 10.68 3.25
C ASP A 32 0.80 9.30 2.80
N TYR A 33 0.51 9.19 1.50
CA TYR A 33 0.10 7.94 0.85
C TYR A 33 1.28 7.00 0.53
N GLY A 34 2.51 7.37 0.88
CA GLY A 34 3.70 6.56 0.64
C GLY A 34 4.10 6.47 -0.84
N TYR A 35 3.59 7.34 -1.71
CA TYR A 35 3.90 7.33 -3.14
C TYR A 35 5.38 7.55 -3.46
N GLY A 36 6.17 8.05 -2.51
CA GLY A 36 7.62 8.13 -2.59
C GLY A 36 8.32 6.77 -2.65
N TYR A 37 7.71 5.71 -2.12
CA TYR A 37 8.28 4.35 -2.15
C TYR A 37 8.18 3.69 -3.53
N PHE A 38 7.17 4.06 -4.31
CA PHE A 38 6.96 3.53 -5.67
C PHE A 38 6.58 4.64 -6.67
N PRO A 39 7.58 5.45 -7.09
CA PRO A 39 7.38 6.60 -7.95
C PRO A 39 7.02 6.22 -9.39
N LEU A 40 5.83 6.60 -9.85
CA LEU A 40 5.31 6.31 -11.20
C LEU A 40 5.69 7.43 -12.18
N GLU A 41 6.97 7.58 -12.48
CA GLU A 41 7.45 8.53 -13.49
C GLU A 41 7.94 7.75 -14.71
N VAL A 42 7.52 8.16 -15.91
CA VAL A 42 7.96 7.54 -17.16
C VAL A 42 9.50 7.55 -17.24
N GLY A 43 10.07 6.39 -17.56
CA GLY A 43 11.51 6.17 -17.60
C GLY A 43 12.11 5.64 -16.28
N ARG A 44 11.37 5.66 -15.16
CA ARG A 44 11.82 4.98 -13.94
C ARG A 44 11.83 3.47 -14.13
N ALA A 45 12.84 2.85 -13.55
CA ALA A 45 13.01 1.42 -13.58
C ALA A 45 13.53 0.88 -12.24
N TRP A 46 13.14 -0.34 -11.93
CA TRP A 46 13.64 -1.10 -10.79
C TRP A 46 14.11 -2.46 -11.28
N GLU A 47 15.26 -2.90 -10.78
CA GLU A 47 15.78 -4.23 -11.03
C GLU A 47 15.84 -5.00 -9.71
N TYR A 48 15.34 -6.22 -9.75
CA TYR A 48 15.26 -7.11 -8.59
C TYR A 48 15.98 -8.41 -8.92
N GLU A 49 16.69 -8.92 -7.93
CA GLU A 49 17.13 -10.31 -7.91
C GLU A 49 16.12 -11.11 -7.09
N VAL A 50 15.59 -12.18 -7.67
CA VAL A 50 14.54 -12.99 -7.08
C VAL A 50 15.03 -14.41 -6.97
N ASP A 51 14.91 -14.99 -5.79
CA ASP A 51 15.12 -16.40 -5.53
C ASP A 51 13.79 -17.11 -5.24
N SER A 52 13.74 -18.40 -5.53
CA SER A 52 12.58 -19.24 -5.25
C SER A 52 13.04 -20.66 -4.96
N ILE A 53 12.37 -21.32 -4.01
CA ILE A 53 12.51 -22.76 -3.76
C ILE A 53 11.16 -23.40 -4.08
N ILE A 54 11.14 -24.25 -5.10
CA ILE A 54 9.98 -25.02 -5.50
C ILE A 54 10.02 -26.36 -4.79
N TYR A 55 8.96 -26.67 -4.05
CA TYR A 55 8.79 -27.95 -3.37
C TYR A 55 7.79 -28.81 -4.16
N ASP A 56 8.23 -29.98 -4.63
CA ASP A 56 7.42 -30.91 -5.41
C ASP A 56 7.23 -32.24 -4.63
N PRO A 57 5.99 -32.60 -4.24
CA PRO A 57 5.71 -33.87 -3.58
C PRO A 57 5.93 -35.06 -4.52
N ALA A 58 6.82 -35.98 -4.15
CA ALA A 58 7.11 -37.20 -4.89
C ALA A 58 6.89 -38.46 -4.03
N VAL A 59 6.78 -39.63 -4.67
CA VAL A 59 6.69 -40.90 -3.94
C VAL A 59 8.02 -41.12 -3.20
N GLY A 60 7.99 -41.03 -1.87
CA GLY A 60 9.18 -41.17 -1.01
C GLY A 60 9.69 -39.88 -0.36
N GLY A 61 9.07 -38.72 -0.61
CA GLY A 61 9.40 -37.45 0.06
C GLY A 61 9.11 -36.22 -0.80
N THR A 62 9.42 -35.04 -0.29
CA THR A 62 9.33 -33.77 -1.03
C THR A 62 10.67 -33.45 -1.67
N ALA A 63 10.71 -33.31 -2.99
CA ALA A 63 11.85 -32.76 -3.70
C ALA A 63 11.84 -31.22 -3.60
N ALA A 64 13.03 -30.61 -3.50
CA ALA A 64 13.17 -29.15 -3.49
C ALA A 64 14.16 -28.72 -4.58
N ASP A 65 13.80 -27.70 -5.35
CA ASP A 65 14.66 -27.10 -6.37
C ASP A 65 14.72 -25.58 -6.21
N SER A 66 15.92 -25.02 -6.29
CA SER A 66 16.18 -23.60 -6.04
C SER A 66 16.55 -22.88 -7.35
N PHE A 67 15.89 -21.75 -7.61
CA PHE A 67 16.15 -20.95 -8.81
C PHE A 67 16.39 -19.50 -8.43
N ARG A 68 17.26 -18.85 -9.22
CA ARG A 68 17.52 -17.41 -9.18
C ARG A 68 17.16 -16.82 -10.53
N THR A 69 16.48 -15.67 -10.51
CA THR A 69 16.09 -14.92 -11.69
C THR A 69 16.27 -13.44 -11.43
N PHE A 70 16.32 -12.64 -12.48
CA PHE A 70 16.32 -11.18 -12.39
C PHE A 70 15.05 -10.65 -13.01
N ILE A 71 14.48 -9.63 -12.40
CA ILE A 71 13.26 -8.96 -12.85
C ILE A 71 13.59 -7.49 -13.04
N ARG A 72 13.05 -6.88 -14.09
CA ARG A 72 13.14 -5.45 -14.32
C ARG A 72 11.75 -4.90 -14.61
N GLU A 73 11.34 -3.88 -13.89
CA GLU A 73 10.09 -3.15 -14.15
C GLU A 73 10.43 -1.76 -14.64
N VAL A 74 9.80 -1.33 -15.74
CA VAL A 74 10.01 -0.01 -16.35
C VAL A 74 8.67 0.67 -16.53
N VAL A 75 8.52 1.88 -15.99
CA VAL A 75 7.37 2.75 -16.32
C VAL A 75 7.59 3.24 -17.75
N ALA A 76 6.97 2.57 -18.71
CA ALA A 76 7.23 2.77 -20.12
C ALA A 76 6.47 3.98 -20.68
N ASP A 77 5.25 4.22 -20.20
CA ASP A 77 4.33 5.19 -20.80
C ASP A 77 3.14 5.51 -19.88
N THR A 78 2.28 6.44 -20.31
CA THR A 78 0.97 6.68 -19.71
C THR A 78 -0.16 6.48 -20.73
N LEU A 79 -1.34 6.18 -20.22
CA LEU A 79 -2.57 6.07 -20.99
C LEU A 79 -3.74 6.61 -20.16
N LEU A 80 -4.82 7.01 -20.82
CA LEU A 80 -6.04 7.44 -20.14
C LEU A 80 -7.05 6.30 -20.14
N ASP A 81 -7.77 6.15 -19.03
CA ASP A 81 -8.92 5.24 -18.95
C ASP A 81 -10.19 5.88 -19.56
N ASN A 82 -11.37 5.27 -19.36
CA ASN A 82 -12.62 5.85 -19.87
C ASN A 82 -13.09 7.08 -19.07
N THR A 83 -12.65 7.23 -17.83
CA THR A 83 -13.04 8.32 -16.93
C THR A 83 -12.13 9.55 -17.07
N GLY A 84 -11.01 9.40 -17.79
CA GLY A 84 -10.00 10.43 -17.98
C GLY A 84 -8.86 10.36 -16.96
N GLU A 85 -8.79 9.31 -16.14
CA GLU A 85 -7.73 9.08 -15.17
C GLU A 85 -6.45 8.58 -15.87
N VAL A 86 -5.30 9.05 -15.37
CA VAL A 86 -3.99 8.67 -15.87
C VAL A 86 -3.59 7.32 -15.30
N LEU A 87 -3.36 6.38 -16.19
CA LEU A 87 -2.82 5.06 -15.94
C LEU A 87 -1.37 4.98 -16.43
N TYR A 88 -0.52 4.30 -15.69
CA TYR A 88 0.90 4.12 -16.01
C TYR A 88 1.13 2.72 -16.57
N ARG A 89 1.61 2.62 -17.81
CA ARG A 89 1.99 1.34 -18.41
C ARG A 89 3.37 0.94 -17.88
N VAL A 90 3.43 -0.19 -17.20
CA VAL A 90 4.66 -0.76 -16.68
C VAL A 90 5.00 -2.03 -17.44
N GLU A 91 6.19 -2.08 -18.01
CA GLU A 91 6.71 -3.25 -18.70
C GLU A 91 7.64 -4.01 -17.76
N ARG A 92 7.28 -5.26 -17.48
CA ARG A 92 8.05 -6.17 -16.65
C ARG A 92 8.80 -7.15 -17.52
N TYR A 93 10.10 -7.24 -17.27
CA TYR A 93 11.05 -8.07 -17.97
C TYR A 93 11.66 -9.07 -17.00
N TYR A 94 12.09 -10.21 -17.52
CA TYR A 94 12.84 -11.21 -16.76
C TYR A 94 14.07 -11.70 -17.52
N ARG A 95 15.06 -12.21 -16.79
CA ARG A 95 16.19 -12.98 -17.35
C ARG A 95 16.67 -14.01 -16.33
N ARG A 96 17.09 -15.19 -16.81
CA ARG A 96 17.53 -16.29 -15.93
C ARG A 96 18.92 -16.07 -15.34
N ASN A 97 19.77 -15.29 -15.99
CA ASN A 97 21.07 -14.89 -15.48
C ASN A 97 21.42 -13.49 -15.99
N ASP A 98 22.48 -12.89 -15.44
CA ASP A 98 22.95 -11.54 -15.74
C ASP A 98 23.55 -11.37 -17.14
N THR A 99 23.97 -12.46 -17.78
CA THR A 99 24.53 -12.46 -19.15
C THR A 99 23.48 -12.58 -20.25
N LEU A 100 22.26 -13.05 -19.92
CA LEU A 100 21.19 -13.24 -20.88
C LEU A 100 20.43 -11.93 -21.14
N PRO A 101 19.88 -11.75 -22.36
CA PRO A 101 19.05 -10.60 -22.67
C PRO A 101 17.76 -10.60 -21.85
N TRP A 102 17.27 -9.40 -21.54
CA TRP A 102 15.95 -9.21 -20.95
C TRP A 102 14.85 -9.72 -21.90
N GLN A 103 13.89 -10.46 -21.36
CA GLN A 103 12.71 -10.93 -22.07
C GLN A 103 11.47 -10.31 -21.45
N VAL A 104 10.52 -9.85 -22.27
CA VAL A 104 9.24 -9.32 -21.76
C VAL A 104 8.50 -10.46 -21.05
N GLU A 105 8.19 -10.25 -19.77
CA GLU A 105 7.37 -11.17 -18.97
C GLU A 105 5.90 -10.76 -19.04
N ARG A 106 5.63 -9.47 -18.82
CA ARG A 106 4.28 -8.94 -18.66
C ARG A 106 4.23 -7.44 -18.92
N VAL A 107 3.08 -6.98 -19.41
CA VAL A 107 2.73 -5.55 -19.42
C VAL A 107 1.61 -5.33 -18.41
N LEU A 108 1.80 -4.38 -17.52
CA LEU A 108 0.94 -4.05 -16.39
C LEU A 108 0.47 -2.61 -16.51
N THR A 109 -0.60 -2.28 -15.79
CA THR A 109 -1.10 -0.93 -15.68
C THR A 109 -1.27 -0.59 -14.21
N LEU A 110 -0.73 0.56 -13.78
CA LEU A 110 -0.81 1.04 -12.40
C LEU A 110 -1.53 2.38 -12.35
N SER A 111 -2.28 2.60 -11.27
CA SER A 111 -2.90 3.88 -10.92
C SER A 111 -2.61 4.21 -9.46
N ARG A 112 -2.89 5.45 -9.07
CA ARG A 112 -2.86 5.90 -7.68
C ARG A 112 -4.24 6.41 -7.33
N ASP A 113 -4.71 6.04 -6.14
CA ASP A 113 -5.97 6.53 -5.60
C ASP A 113 -5.65 7.35 -4.34
N GLU A 114 -6.16 8.58 -4.31
CA GLU A 114 -5.98 9.57 -3.25
C GLU A 114 -7.19 9.60 -2.29
N GLN A 115 -8.09 8.62 -2.34
CA GLN A 115 -9.27 8.54 -1.47
C GLN A 115 -8.98 8.12 -0.03
#